data_AF-X8JFF9-F1
#
_entry.id   AF-X8JFF9-F1
#
_cell.length_a   1.000
_cell.length_b   1.000
_cell.length_c   1.000
_cell.angle_alpha   90.00
_cell.angle_beta   90.00
_cell.angle_gamma   90.00
#
_symmetry.space_group_name_H-M   'P 1'
#
loop_
_entity.id
_entity.type
_entity.pdbx_description
1 polymer ?
#
loop_
_entity_poly.entity_id
_entity_poly.type
_entity_poly.pdbx_seq_one_letter_code
_entity_poly.pdbx_strand_id
1 'polypeptide(L)'
;MYDRAGVAGLHIEDQVQTKRCGHLLGKQVVSTEEFVTRIRAAVQARDAIPGSDIVIIARTDSAQVLGMDEAIRRLQAAASVGADVAFIEGVKTKELLEKTVKALYPTPVLVNVISGGLTPSFTTKEAEQMGAKIIIFSLVSCVAAAHGIREAMALLKKTGTDHTSARGMDPRKFFEVVGLDEVIEIDRRAGGTALSSI
;
A
#
# COMPACT_ATOMS: atom_id res chain seq x y z
N MET A 1 -7.08 16.03 5.02
CA MET A 1 -5.86 15.72 5.80
C MET A 1 -4.83 15.05 4.92
N TYR A 2 -5.14 13.95 4.23
CA TYR A 2 -4.22 13.24 3.33
C TYR A 2 -3.63 14.15 2.24
N ASP A 3 -4.48 14.88 1.53
CA ASP A 3 -4.08 15.88 0.54
C ASP A 3 -3.09 16.91 1.12
N ARG A 4 -3.49 17.65 2.17
CA ARG A 4 -2.62 18.61 2.88
C ARG A 4 -1.32 18.02 3.43
N ALA A 5 -1.28 16.71 3.70
CA ALA A 5 -0.10 16.01 4.16
C ALA A 5 0.85 15.60 3.02
N GLY A 6 0.49 15.87 1.76
CA GLY A 6 1.28 15.51 0.58
C GLY A 6 1.15 14.04 0.18
N VAL A 7 0.08 13.35 0.57
CA VAL A 7 -0.13 11.95 0.17
C VAL A 7 -0.53 11.88 -1.31
N ALA A 8 0.21 11.11 -2.10
CA ALA A 8 -0.03 10.97 -3.54
C ALA A 8 -1.31 10.18 -3.90
N GLY A 9 -1.75 9.26 -3.03
CA GLY A 9 -2.95 8.48 -3.27
C GLY A 9 -3.43 7.74 -2.03
N LEU A 10 -4.73 7.44 -1.99
CA LEU A 10 -5.36 6.66 -0.92
C LEU A 10 -6.37 5.68 -1.52
N HIS A 11 -6.58 4.55 -0.85
CA HIS A 11 -7.61 3.60 -1.23
C HIS A 11 -8.75 3.56 -0.20
N ILE A 12 -9.99 3.51 -0.70
CA ILE A 12 -11.21 3.35 0.12
C ILE A 12 -11.85 2.02 -0.23
N GLU A 13 -12.17 1.23 0.79
CA GLU A 13 -12.72 -0.12 0.62
C GLU A 13 -14.22 -0.21 0.93
N ASP A 14 -14.83 -1.30 0.47
CA ASP A 14 -16.26 -1.62 0.65
C ASP A 14 -16.55 -2.49 1.88
N GLN A 15 -15.61 -2.65 2.80
CA GLN A 15 -15.88 -3.33 4.08
C GLN A 15 -16.71 -2.46 5.04
N VAL A 16 -17.36 -3.09 6.01
CA VAL A 16 -17.87 -2.39 7.21
C VAL A 16 -16.73 -1.64 7.92
N GLN A 17 -17.05 -0.59 8.68
CA GLN A 17 -16.03 0.27 9.31
C GLN A 17 -15.06 -0.52 10.22
N THR A 18 -15.57 -1.52 10.95
CA THR A 18 -14.75 -2.48 11.70
C THR A 18 -14.14 -3.52 10.75
N LYS A 19 -13.30 -3.05 9.84
CA LYS A 19 -12.70 -3.81 8.75
C LYS A 19 -11.78 -4.93 9.22
N ARG A 20 -11.59 -5.93 8.35
CA ARG A 20 -10.64 -7.03 8.51
C ARG A 20 -9.59 -6.97 7.41
N CYS A 21 -8.44 -7.63 7.64
CA CYS A 21 -7.44 -7.81 6.59
C CYS A 21 -8.06 -8.59 5.41
N GLY A 22 -7.82 -8.12 4.18
CA GLY A 22 -8.41 -8.70 2.96
C GLY A 22 -8.03 -10.17 2.69
N HIS A 23 -6.96 -10.64 3.31
CA HIS A 23 -6.51 -12.04 3.25
C HIS A 23 -7.12 -12.95 4.34
N LEU A 24 -7.89 -12.41 5.29
CA LEU A 24 -8.57 -13.19 6.34
C LEU A 24 -10.02 -13.57 5.95
N LEU A 25 -10.52 -14.66 6.51
CA LEU A 25 -11.91 -15.09 6.34
C LEU A 25 -12.90 -14.23 7.15
N GLY A 26 -14.18 -14.30 6.76
CA GLY A 26 -15.28 -13.66 7.49
C GLY A 26 -15.40 -12.15 7.25
N LYS A 27 -15.01 -11.68 6.07
CA LYS A 27 -15.17 -10.27 5.66
C LYS A 27 -16.64 -9.93 5.49
N GLN A 28 -17.00 -8.71 5.86
CA GLN A 28 -18.33 -8.15 5.65
C GLN A 28 -18.20 -6.91 4.80
N VAL A 29 -18.92 -6.89 3.68
CA VAL A 29 -18.96 -5.75 2.77
C VAL A 29 -20.28 -5.03 2.89
N VAL A 30 -20.26 -3.71 2.75
CA VAL A 30 -21.45 -2.87 2.71
C VAL A 30 -22.15 -2.98 1.35
N SER A 31 -23.32 -2.35 1.23
CA SER A 31 -24.04 -2.28 -0.05
C SER A 31 -23.20 -1.53 -1.09
N THR A 32 -23.47 -1.78 -2.37
CA THR A 32 -22.78 -1.09 -3.47
C THR A 32 -23.06 0.41 -3.42
N GLU A 33 -24.27 0.81 -3.05
CA GLU A 33 -24.68 2.22 -2.91
C GLU A 33 -23.86 2.92 -1.82
N GLU A 34 -23.64 2.27 -0.68
CA GLU A 34 -22.81 2.83 0.39
C GLU A 34 -21.35 2.95 -0.04
N PHE A 35 -20.79 1.90 -0.67
CA PHE A 35 -19.42 1.95 -1.20
C PHE A 35 -19.23 3.09 -2.20
N VAL A 36 -20.12 3.19 -3.20
CA VAL A 36 -20.09 4.26 -4.21
C VAL A 36 -20.27 5.63 -3.57
N THR A 37 -21.08 5.75 -2.51
CA THR A 37 -21.23 7.01 -1.76
C THR A 37 -19.92 7.45 -1.12
N ARG A 38 -19.16 6.52 -0.53
CA ARG A 38 -17.83 6.83 0.04
C ARG A 38 -16.84 7.31 -1.03
N ILE A 39 -16.80 6.63 -2.18
CA ILE A 39 -15.93 7.01 -3.31
C ILE A 39 -16.31 8.40 -3.82
N ARG A 40 -17.59 8.63 -4.11
CA ARG A 40 -18.08 9.94 -4.59
C ARG A 40 -17.75 11.06 -3.61
N ALA A 41 -17.88 10.83 -2.30
CA ALA A 41 -17.53 11.82 -1.30
C ALA A 41 -16.02 12.16 -1.31
N ALA A 42 -15.15 11.16 -1.51
CA ALA A 42 -13.71 11.39 -1.61
C ALA A 42 -13.31 12.16 -2.87
N VAL A 43 -13.93 11.83 -4.02
CA VAL A 43 -13.76 12.55 -5.29
C VAL A 43 -14.21 14.00 -5.15
N GLN A 44 -15.42 14.24 -4.65
CA GLN A 44 -15.92 15.60 -4.42
C GLN A 44 -15.02 16.39 -3.45
N ALA A 45 -14.51 15.74 -2.40
CA ALA A 45 -13.62 16.39 -1.44
C ALA A 45 -12.26 16.77 -2.06
N ARG A 46 -11.69 15.92 -2.92
CA ARG A 46 -10.49 16.26 -3.71
C ARG A 46 -10.78 17.44 -4.65
N ASP A 47 -11.84 17.33 -5.46
CA ASP A 47 -12.14 18.32 -6.50
C ASP A 47 -12.50 19.70 -5.92
N ALA A 48 -12.95 19.75 -4.66
CA ALA A 48 -13.18 21.00 -3.93
C ALA A 48 -11.89 21.70 -3.45
N ILE A 49 -10.72 21.05 -3.54
CA ILE A 49 -9.42 21.60 -3.15
C ILE A 49 -8.66 22.02 -4.42
N PRO A 50 -8.41 23.34 -4.63
CA PRO A 50 -7.68 23.81 -5.80
C PRO A 50 -6.29 23.19 -5.91
N GLY A 51 -6.00 22.59 -7.06
CA GLY A 51 -4.70 21.98 -7.36
C GLY A 51 -4.47 20.60 -6.74
N SER A 52 -5.47 20.02 -6.07
CA SER A 52 -5.38 18.65 -5.56
C SER A 52 -5.37 17.64 -6.70
N ASP A 53 -4.37 16.76 -6.70
CA ASP A 53 -4.19 15.66 -7.65
C ASP A 53 -4.12 14.29 -6.97
N ILE A 54 -4.55 14.21 -5.70
CA ILE A 54 -4.52 12.97 -4.93
C ILE A 54 -5.33 11.87 -5.62
N VAL A 55 -4.70 10.72 -5.83
CA VAL A 55 -5.31 9.58 -6.51
C VAL A 55 -6.30 8.87 -5.59
N ILE A 56 -7.55 8.73 -6.02
CA ILE A 56 -8.61 8.01 -5.32
C ILE A 56 -8.72 6.60 -5.88
N ILE A 57 -8.28 5.63 -5.08
CA ILE A 57 -8.26 4.22 -5.44
C ILE A 57 -9.50 3.53 -4.83
N ALA A 58 -10.36 2.95 -5.66
CA ALA A 58 -11.51 2.18 -5.21
C ALA A 58 -11.12 0.73 -4.95
N ARG A 59 -11.18 0.27 -3.71
CA ARG A 59 -10.87 -1.11 -3.31
C ARG A 59 -12.15 -1.91 -3.05
N THR A 60 -12.22 -3.13 -3.55
CA THR A 60 -13.28 -4.07 -3.15
C THR A 60 -12.69 -5.36 -2.56
N ASP A 61 -13.29 -5.78 -1.45
CA ASP A 61 -13.02 -7.05 -0.77
C ASP A 61 -14.12 -8.10 -1.03
N SER A 62 -15.10 -7.74 -1.87
CA SER A 62 -16.31 -8.53 -2.12
C SER A 62 -16.08 -9.82 -2.92
N ALA A 63 -14.94 -9.96 -3.62
CA ALA A 63 -14.61 -11.14 -4.42
C ALA A 63 -14.75 -12.47 -3.66
N GLN A 64 -14.32 -12.51 -2.40
CA GLN A 64 -14.42 -13.71 -1.55
C GLN A 64 -15.82 -13.97 -1.00
N VAL A 65 -16.65 -12.92 -0.90
CA VAL A 65 -17.94 -12.98 -0.20
C VAL A 65 -19.10 -13.11 -1.20
N LEU A 66 -19.03 -12.36 -2.30
CA LEU A 66 -20.08 -12.20 -3.30
C LEU A 66 -19.65 -12.68 -4.70
N GLY A 67 -18.38 -13.05 -4.88
CA GLY A 67 -17.83 -13.52 -6.16
C GLY A 67 -17.18 -12.43 -7.01
N MET A 68 -16.37 -12.85 -7.98
CA MET A 68 -15.56 -11.95 -8.82
C MET A 68 -16.39 -11.03 -9.72
N ASP A 69 -17.51 -11.52 -10.27
CA ASP A 69 -18.33 -10.70 -11.16
C ASP A 69 -18.99 -9.53 -10.41
N GLU A 70 -19.38 -9.75 -9.14
CA GLU A 70 -19.88 -8.67 -8.28
C GLU A 70 -18.78 -7.68 -7.89
N ALA A 71 -17.56 -8.16 -7.60
CA ALA A 71 -16.42 -7.30 -7.35
C ALA A 71 -16.11 -6.38 -8.54
N ILE A 72 -16.16 -6.91 -9.77
CA ILE A 72 -15.97 -6.11 -10.98
C ILE A 72 -17.10 -5.07 -11.12
N ARG A 73 -18.37 -5.44 -10.92
CA ARG A 73 -19.49 -4.49 -10.98
C ARG A 73 -19.34 -3.34 -9.98
N ARG A 74 -18.90 -3.63 -8.75
CA ARG A 74 -18.65 -2.62 -7.72
C ARG A 74 -17.54 -1.66 -8.12
N LEU A 75 -16.45 -2.17 -8.70
CA LEU A 75 -15.34 -1.34 -9.18
C LEU A 75 -15.73 -0.49 -10.40
N GLN A 76 -16.55 -1.03 -11.31
CA GLN A 76 -17.13 -0.24 -12.41
C GLN A 76 -18.03 0.89 -11.89
N ALA A 77 -18.84 0.61 -10.87
CA ALA A 77 -19.69 1.63 -10.23
C ALA A 77 -18.89 2.69 -9.48
N ALA A 78 -17.74 2.32 -8.88
CA ALA A 78 -16.83 3.28 -8.27
C ALA A 78 -16.11 4.14 -9.33
N ALA A 79 -15.67 3.53 -10.43
CA ALA A 79 -15.05 4.24 -11.54
C ALA A 79 -16.02 5.25 -12.19
N SER A 80 -17.31 4.90 -12.32
CA SER A 80 -18.32 5.80 -12.89
C SER A 80 -18.61 7.06 -12.05
N VAL A 81 -18.20 7.08 -10.78
CA VAL A 81 -18.27 8.26 -9.90
C VAL A 81 -16.91 8.93 -9.67
N GLY A 82 -15.89 8.58 -10.46
CA GLY A 82 -14.62 9.31 -10.53
C GLY A 82 -13.46 8.70 -9.73
N ALA A 83 -13.53 7.43 -9.32
CA ALA A 83 -12.33 6.74 -8.84
C ALA A 83 -11.30 6.61 -9.98
N ASP A 84 -10.04 6.92 -9.69
CA ASP A 84 -8.96 6.95 -10.70
C ASP A 84 -8.34 5.56 -10.93
N VAL A 85 -8.40 4.69 -9.93
CA VAL A 85 -7.78 3.36 -9.96
C VAL A 85 -8.72 2.35 -9.30
N ALA A 86 -8.83 1.17 -9.90
CA ALA A 86 -9.55 0.04 -9.34
C ALA A 86 -8.57 -0.92 -8.65
N PHE A 87 -8.80 -1.21 -7.38
CA PHE A 87 -8.06 -2.18 -6.59
C PHE A 87 -8.95 -3.40 -6.36
N ILE A 88 -8.54 -4.55 -6.88
CA ILE A 88 -9.26 -5.81 -6.65
C ILE A 88 -8.47 -6.72 -5.72
N GLU A 89 -9.06 -7.06 -4.58
CA GLU A 89 -8.47 -8.05 -3.68
C GLU A 89 -8.78 -9.48 -4.16
N GLY A 90 -7.83 -10.40 -4.00
CA GLY A 90 -8.09 -11.84 -4.14
C GLY A 90 -8.03 -12.37 -5.57
N VAL A 91 -7.32 -11.71 -6.47
CA VAL A 91 -7.00 -12.24 -7.80
C VAL A 91 -6.02 -13.41 -7.65
N LYS A 92 -6.45 -14.61 -8.06
CA LYS A 92 -5.71 -15.87 -7.82
C LYS A 92 -4.94 -16.42 -9.01
N THR A 93 -5.22 -15.94 -10.22
CA THR A 93 -4.56 -16.45 -11.43
C THR A 93 -4.29 -15.32 -12.42
N LYS A 94 -3.41 -15.59 -13.37
CA LYS A 94 -3.08 -14.68 -14.47
C LYS A 94 -4.31 -14.33 -15.31
N GLU A 95 -5.07 -15.35 -15.71
CA GLU A 95 -6.25 -15.23 -16.56
C GLU A 95 -7.32 -14.37 -15.89
N LEU A 96 -7.45 -14.50 -14.56
CA LEU A 96 -8.39 -13.70 -13.78
C LEU A 96 -7.95 -12.23 -13.70
N LEU A 97 -6.64 -11.97 -13.59
CA LEU A 97 -6.12 -10.60 -13.63
C LEU A 97 -6.38 -9.96 -15.01
N GLU A 98 -6.00 -10.65 -16.09
CA GLU A 98 -6.19 -10.17 -17.46
C GLU A 98 -7.67 -9.90 -17.77
N LYS A 99 -8.57 -10.81 -17.35
CA LYS A 99 -10.03 -10.59 -17.46
C LYS A 99 -10.49 -9.36 -16.68
N THR A 100 -9.96 -9.16 -15.48
CA THR A 100 -10.32 -8.02 -14.62
C THR A 100 -9.85 -6.70 -15.23
N VAL A 101 -8.59 -6.64 -15.69
CA VAL A 101 -8.04 -5.47 -16.39
C VAL A 101 -8.88 -5.13 -17.61
N LYS A 102 -9.25 -6.13 -18.43
CA LYS A 102 -10.10 -5.92 -19.60
C LYS A 102 -11.49 -5.40 -19.23
N ALA A 103 -12.09 -5.91 -18.16
CA ALA A 103 -13.45 -5.52 -17.74
C ALA A 103 -13.50 -4.11 -17.11
N LEU A 104 -12.38 -3.62 -16.57
CA LEU A 104 -12.30 -2.32 -15.90
C LEU A 104 -11.75 -1.21 -16.78
N TYR A 105 -11.26 -1.54 -17.98
CA TYR A 105 -10.80 -0.56 -18.96
C TYR A 105 -11.86 0.53 -19.21
N PRO A 106 -11.50 1.83 -19.22
CA PRO A 106 -10.14 2.38 -19.24
C PRO A 106 -9.47 2.56 -17.85
N THR A 107 -10.15 2.19 -16.77
CA THR A 107 -9.66 2.40 -15.40
C THR A 107 -8.41 1.56 -15.11
N PRO A 108 -7.28 2.16 -14.70
CA PRO A 108 -6.10 1.45 -14.22
C PRO A 108 -6.41 0.46 -13.10
N VAL A 109 -5.78 -0.72 -13.12
CA VAL A 109 -5.93 -1.74 -12.07
C VAL A 109 -4.68 -1.82 -11.19
N LEU A 110 -4.90 -1.83 -9.88
CA LEU A 110 -3.91 -2.10 -8.84
C LEU A 110 -4.04 -3.54 -8.32
N VAL A 111 -2.91 -4.21 -8.14
CA VAL A 111 -2.85 -5.55 -7.50
C VAL A 111 -1.99 -5.55 -6.24
N ASN A 112 -2.48 -6.20 -5.19
CA ASN A 112 -1.75 -6.38 -3.94
C ASN A 112 -1.21 -7.81 -3.85
N VAL A 113 0.11 -7.95 -3.73
CA VAL A 113 0.79 -9.24 -3.64
C VAL A 113 1.32 -9.41 -2.22
N ILE A 114 0.86 -10.48 -1.56
CA ILE A 114 1.33 -10.87 -0.23
C ILE A 114 1.73 -12.34 -0.27
N SER A 115 3.00 -12.62 0.04
CA SER A 115 3.54 -13.98 0.09
C SER A 115 2.77 -14.85 1.10
N GLY A 116 2.39 -16.06 0.68
CA GLY A 116 1.56 -16.96 1.49
C GLY A 116 0.08 -16.52 1.60
N GLY A 117 -0.30 -15.48 0.85
CA GLY A 117 -1.67 -14.99 0.77
C GLY A 117 -2.51 -15.67 -0.30
N LEU A 118 -3.62 -15.02 -0.68
CA LEU A 118 -4.55 -15.53 -1.69
C LEU A 118 -4.09 -15.29 -3.12
N THR A 119 -3.35 -14.20 -3.34
CA THR A 119 -2.79 -13.84 -4.63
C THR A 119 -1.42 -14.50 -4.80
N PRO A 120 -1.16 -15.20 -5.92
CA PRO A 120 0.16 -15.75 -6.21
C PRO A 120 1.23 -14.67 -6.19
N SER A 121 2.48 -15.08 -5.96
CA SER A 121 3.63 -14.18 -5.90
C SER A 121 4.03 -13.71 -7.30
N PHE A 122 3.21 -12.85 -7.91
CA PHE A 122 3.55 -12.18 -9.16
C PHE A 122 4.73 -11.23 -8.95
N THR A 123 5.64 -11.21 -9.90
CA THR A 123 6.66 -10.18 -10.03
C THR A 123 6.03 -8.89 -10.59
N THR A 124 6.75 -7.78 -10.44
CA THR A 124 6.35 -6.49 -11.04
C THR A 124 6.19 -6.59 -12.57
N LYS A 125 7.11 -7.31 -13.23
CA LYS A 125 7.08 -7.53 -14.69
C LYS A 125 5.89 -8.37 -15.14
N GLU A 126 5.55 -9.43 -14.41
CA GLU A 126 4.38 -10.25 -14.74
C GLU A 126 3.09 -9.45 -14.56
N ALA A 127 2.96 -8.69 -13.47
CA ALA A 127 1.81 -7.82 -13.24
C ALA A 127 1.63 -6.78 -14.36
N GLU A 128 2.72 -6.17 -14.81
CA GLU A 128 2.73 -5.24 -15.94
C GLU A 128 2.30 -5.92 -17.25
N GLN A 129 2.85 -7.11 -17.55
CA GLN A 129 2.49 -7.89 -18.74
C GLN A 129 1.01 -8.28 -18.76
N MET A 130 0.42 -8.54 -17.59
CA MET A 130 -1.01 -8.81 -17.43
C MET A 130 -1.89 -7.55 -17.49
N GLY A 131 -1.27 -6.36 -17.56
CA GLY A 131 -1.95 -5.07 -17.76
C GLY A 131 -2.26 -4.29 -16.49
N ALA A 132 -1.82 -4.76 -15.30
CA ALA A 132 -1.91 -3.97 -14.08
C ALA A 132 -1.00 -2.72 -14.19
N LYS A 133 -1.41 -1.61 -13.56
CA LYS A 133 -0.67 -0.34 -13.57
C LYS A 133 0.03 -0.04 -12.27
N ILE A 134 -0.43 -0.63 -11.17
CA ILE A 134 0.17 -0.49 -9.85
C ILE A 134 0.24 -1.87 -9.19
N ILE A 135 1.36 -2.17 -8.56
CA ILE A 135 1.55 -3.37 -7.73
C ILE A 135 2.07 -2.94 -6.36
N ILE A 136 1.52 -3.49 -5.29
CA ILE A 136 1.98 -3.24 -3.92
C ILE A 136 2.38 -4.53 -3.22
N PHE A 137 3.43 -4.44 -2.39
CA PHE A 137 3.95 -5.53 -1.56
C PHE A 137 3.81 -5.15 -0.07
N SER A 138 2.57 -5.17 0.42
CA SER A 138 2.17 -4.49 1.67
C SER A 138 2.92 -4.91 2.95
N LEU A 139 3.56 -6.09 2.96
CA LEU A 139 4.25 -6.64 4.13
C LEU A 139 5.77 -6.87 3.92
N VAL A 140 6.34 -6.48 2.77
CA VAL A 140 7.72 -6.83 2.41
C VAL A 140 8.74 -6.38 3.47
N SER A 141 8.64 -5.13 3.93
CA SER A 141 9.53 -4.57 4.95
C SER A 141 9.21 -5.10 6.35
N CYS A 142 7.92 -5.17 6.71
CA CYS A 142 7.47 -5.63 8.02
C CYS A 142 7.89 -7.08 8.31
N VAL A 143 7.77 -7.98 7.34
CA VAL A 143 8.17 -9.38 7.48
C VAL A 143 9.69 -9.50 7.59
N ALA A 144 10.44 -8.80 6.74
CA ALA A 144 11.91 -8.78 6.82
C ALA A 144 12.40 -8.24 8.17
N ALA A 145 11.81 -7.14 8.66
CA ALA A 145 12.11 -6.57 9.97
C ALA A 145 11.79 -7.55 11.10
N ALA A 146 10.63 -8.23 11.07
CA ALA A 146 10.26 -9.21 12.08
C ALA A 146 11.26 -10.37 12.17
N HIS A 147 11.75 -10.87 11.03
CA HIS A 147 12.80 -11.89 11.01
C HIS A 147 14.12 -11.36 11.58
N GLY A 148 14.58 -10.18 11.15
CA GLY A 148 15.83 -9.58 11.63
C GLY A 148 15.82 -9.27 13.13
N ILE A 149 14.72 -8.72 13.63
CA ILE A 149 14.53 -8.43 15.07
C ILE A 149 14.55 -9.74 15.87
N ARG A 150 13.85 -10.78 15.42
CA ARG A 150 13.84 -12.09 16.10
C ARG A 150 15.23 -12.72 16.16
N GLU A 151 15.97 -12.67 15.06
CA GLU A 151 17.35 -13.17 14.99
C GLU A 151 18.26 -12.41 15.96
N ALA A 152 18.21 -11.07 15.94
CA ALA A 152 19.01 -10.21 16.81
C ALA A 152 18.72 -10.48 18.30
N MET A 153 17.45 -10.57 18.69
CA MET A 153 17.06 -10.85 20.08
C MET A 153 17.48 -12.26 20.53
N ALA A 154 17.38 -13.26 19.65
CA ALA A 154 17.84 -14.62 19.95
C ALA A 154 19.35 -14.68 20.16
N LEU A 155 20.12 -13.96 19.33
CA LEU A 155 21.57 -13.83 19.49
C LEU A 155 21.92 -13.12 20.80
N LEU A 156 21.31 -11.97 21.08
CA LEU A 156 21.55 -11.21 22.30
C LEU A 156 21.33 -12.06 23.56
N LYS A 157 20.24 -12.85 23.60
CA LYS A 157 19.96 -13.77 24.72
C LYS A 157 21.05 -14.84 24.89
N LYS A 158 21.64 -15.32 23.80
CA LYS A 158 22.64 -16.39 23.79
C LYS A 158 24.05 -15.89 24.10
N THR A 159 24.42 -14.72 23.58
CA THR A 159 25.80 -14.20 23.59
C THR A 159 26.02 -13.10 24.62
N GLY A 160 24.96 -12.45 25.09
CA GLY A 160 25.04 -11.26 25.95
C GLY A 160 25.52 -10.00 25.23
N THR A 161 25.59 -10.01 23.88
CA THR A 161 26.05 -8.87 23.07
C THR A 161 25.36 -8.86 21.70
N ASP A 162 25.21 -7.68 21.11
CA ASP A 162 24.65 -7.43 19.78
C ASP A 162 25.71 -7.34 18.67
N HIS A 163 27.00 -7.49 18.98
CA HIS A 163 28.11 -7.31 18.04
C HIS A 163 27.92 -8.06 16.70
N THR A 164 27.43 -9.29 16.74
CA THR A 164 27.14 -10.08 15.53
C THR A 164 25.92 -9.56 14.76
N SER A 165 24.84 -9.19 15.46
CA SER A 165 23.62 -8.68 14.83
C SER A 165 23.78 -7.27 14.28
N ALA A 166 24.69 -6.47 14.84
CA ALA A 166 25.02 -5.14 14.35
C ALA A 166 25.61 -5.17 12.94
N ARG A 167 26.24 -6.29 12.53
CA ARG A 167 26.82 -6.48 11.18
C ARG A 167 27.71 -5.30 10.74
N GLY A 168 28.46 -4.72 11.68
CA GLY A 168 29.35 -3.57 11.42
C GLY A 168 28.66 -2.21 11.25
N MET A 169 27.36 -2.13 11.58
CA MET A 169 26.63 -0.87 11.68
C MET A 169 26.94 -0.18 13.01
N ASP A 170 27.62 0.96 12.93
CA ASP A 170 27.89 1.85 14.05
C ASP A 170 26.81 2.96 14.12
N PRO A 171 26.77 3.76 15.21
CA PRO A 171 25.75 4.79 15.37
C PRO A 171 25.71 5.81 14.23
N ARG A 172 26.87 6.19 13.67
CA ARG A 172 26.94 7.16 12.56
C ARG A 172 26.28 6.59 11.32
N LYS A 173 26.67 5.38 10.90
CA LYS A 173 26.05 4.70 9.75
C LYS A 173 24.55 4.50 9.93
N PHE A 174 24.10 4.22 11.15
CA PHE A 174 22.66 4.15 11.43
C PHE A 174 21.97 5.51 11.24
N PHE A 175 22.58 6.60 11.72
CA PHE A 175 22.03 7.93 11.55
C PHE A 175 22.05 8.41 10.09
N GLU A 176 23.06 8.02 9.30
CA GLU A 176 23.10 8.25 7.86
C GLU A 176 21.87 7.63 7.17
N VAL A 177 21.46 6.41 7.54
CA VAL A 177 20.25 5.76 7.01
C VAL A 177 18.97 6.54 7.31
N VAL A 178 18.90 7.26 8.43
CA VAL A 178 17.74 8.08 8.82
C VAL A 178 17.91 9.57 8.50
N GLY A 179 18.86 9.92 7.62
CA GLY A 179 18.98 11.25 7.04
C GLY A 179 19.90 12.23 7.77
N LEU A 180 20.90 11.75 8.52
CA LEU A 180 21.85 12.63 9.23
C LEU A 180 22.48 13.69 8.31
N ASP A 181 22.96 13.29 7.14
CA ASP A 181 23.64 14.20 6.20
C ASP A 181 22.72 15.33 5.72
N GLU A 182 21.43 15.04 5.52
CA GLU A 182 20.43 16.03 5.13
C GLU A 182 20.23 17.07 6.24
N VAL A 183 20.17 16.61 7.49
CA VAL A 183 20.03 17.49 8.66
C VAL A 183 21.27 18.37 8.86
N ILE A 184 22.47 17.82 8.66
CA ILE A 184 23.73 18.59 8.70
C ILE A 184 23.72 19.68 7.63
N GLU A 185 23.30 19.35 6.41
CA GLU A 185 23.26 20.31 5.32
C GLU A 185 22.22 21.41 5.54
N ILE A 186 21.10 21.10 6.20
CA ILE A 186 20.10 22.10 6.63
C ILE A 186 20.72 23.08 7.62
N ASP A 187 21.39 22.60 8.67
CA ASP A 187 22.08 23.45 9.67
C ASP A 187 23.11 24.36 8.99
N ARG A 188 23.96 23.77 8.14
CA ARG A 188 25.01 24.50 7.42
C ARG A 188 24.45 25.59 6.50
N ARG A 189 23.39 25.29 5.74
CA ARG A 189 22.74 26.28 4.85
C ARG A 189 22.08 27.41 5.61
N ALA A 190 21.61 27.15 6.83
CA ALA A 190 21.09 28.18 7.73
C ALA A 190 22.21 29.01 8.40
N GLY A 191 23.49 28.69 8.16
CA GLY A 191 24.64 29.33 8.81
C GLY A 191 24.97 28.76 10.19
N GLY A 192 24.35 27.65 10.56
CA GLY A 192 24.62 26.92 11.80
C GLY A 192 25.94 26.16 11.75
N THR A 193 26.49 25.91 12.94
CA THR A 193 27.70 25.10 13.16
C THR A 193 27.48 24.06 14.25
N ALA A 194 26.22 23.76 14.57
CA ALA A 194 25.88 22.86 15.67
C ALA A 194 26.32 21.42 15.36
N LEU A 195 26.35 21.07 14.08
CA LEU A 195 26.69 19.73 13.60
C LEU A 195 28.02 19.68 12.84
N SER A 196 28.82 20.75 12.85
CA SER A 196 30.05 20.84 12.04
C SER A 196 31.18 19.88 12.46
N SER A 197 31.06 19.27 13.64
CA SER A 197 32.02 18.31 14.18
C SER A 197 31.54 16.86 14.11
N ILE A 198 30.35 16.61 13.55
CA ILE A 198 29.80 15.28 13.29
C ILE A 198 30.24 14.86 11.89
#